data_AF-A0A397BE85-F1
#
_entry.id   AF-A0A397BE85-F1
#
_cell.length_a   1.000
_cell.length_b   1.000
_cell.length_c   1.000
_cell.angle_alpha   90.00
_cell.angle_beta   90.00
_cell.angle_gamma   90.00
#
_symmetry.space_group_name_H-M   'P 1'
#
loop_
_entity.id
_entity.type
_entity.pdbx_description
1 polymer ?
#
loop_
_entity_poly.entity_id
_entity_poly.type
_entity_poly.pdbx_seq_one_letter_code
_entity_poly.pdbx_strand_id
1 'polypeptide(L)'
;MPSSGGGKVYYVTRKVRGGAQLGKAVKGSSKDKKGKKDGKGMTDEERRLADSINRLEMSDYLKKLAVTKKAQLKEFMEKEQKISKMNKLKIQNHWRKIMRLVKVEALRKDVEIKSQNHERDVDRKDAIIQMLDRDLEEAEEQFQMALRSHLLNVDHLIDLQDGRLLGLEDEFEKDLHALEREFSVERDKIHKQHTVEKNELLSIMRAVETQEKEREAEARQEHEQLREEIRNKNLEDINRTQDFKYLTAKDQELSKDIEIKIRKIERLQANLTQWRTKIAQNVRECTDRNKALEEEKSQIGGHFQSLKAKMNRMRDEHKKRLTTLSHNARETNLKLTASQELAERILKLGELARKLETEREQVLPFYHSTIEDAQQAADDVNALKQGIVGENDMTGAVDNHLKLGLIQPHGSFATGEAVSEWEYLDLFWKRYNKALLDAMAIQNEKARVEVENRELQAVLKQYLDGISVNEQVMSSINPLLVVNGRLTLNQSNTPATIELTHTIVDANHMVSTNRVSGRHA
;
A
#
# COMPACT_ATOMS: atom_id res chain seq x y z
N MET A 1 7.36 -17.83 55.73
CA MET A 1 6.34 -18.05 56.78
C MET A 1 5.59 -19.34 56.45
N PRO A 2 5.87 -20.47 57.13
CA PRO A 2 5.13 -21.72 56.92
C PRO A 2 4.12 -21.97 58.06
N SER A 3 2.90 -22.40 57.73
CA SER A 3 2.01 -23.15 58.63
C SER A 3 1.35 -24.23 57.78
N SER A 4 1.81 -25.47 57.82
CA SER A 4 1.43 -26.53 58.78
C SER A 4 -0.07 -26.82 58.78
N GLY A 5 -0.42 -28.04 58.39
CA GLY A 5 -1.77 -28.58 58.46
C GLY A 5 -1.86 -29.96 57.81
N GLY A 6 -1.32 -30.98 58.48
CA GLY A 6 -1.39 -32.37 58.03
C GLY A 6 -2.78 -33.00 58.17
N GLY A 7 -3.05 -34.03 57.35
CA GLY A 7 -4.24 -34.87 57.47
C GLY A 7 -4.13 -36.12 56.60
N LYS A 8 -4.24 -37.29 57.23
CA LYS A 8 -3.86 -38.63 56.74
C LYS A 8 -4.75 -39.22 55.64
N VAL A 9 -4.13 -40.08 54.85
CA VAL A 9 -4.69 -41.03 53.86
C VAL A 9 -5.55 -42.11 54.51
N TYR A 10 -6.66 -42.50 53.87
CA TYR A 10 -7.26 -43.82 53.99
C TYR A 10 -7.70 -44.34 52.61
N TYR A 11 -7.03 -45.37 52.12
CA TYR A 11 -7.52 -46.23 51.05
C TYR A 11 -8.44 -47.29 51.66
N VAL A 12 -9.68 -47.41 51.18
CA VAL A 12 -10.55 -48.55 51.46
C VAL A 12 -11.00 -49.16 50.14
N THR A 13 -10.30 -50.23 49.76
CA THR A 13 -10.71 -51.20 48.75
C THR A 13 -11.81 -52.08 49.32
N ARG A 14 -12.97 -52.20 48.63
CA ARG A 14 -13.97 -53.23 48.94
C ARG A 14 -14.26 -54.09 47.72
N LYS A 15 -13.67 -55.30 47.76
CA LYS A 15 -13.99 -56.49 46.95
C LYS A 15 -15.49 -56.79 46.99
N VAL A 16 -16.10 -57.02 45.83
CA VAL A 16 -17.37 -57.77 45.72
C VAL A 16 -17.01 -59.18 45.25
N ARG A 17 -17.20 -60.15 46.14
CA ARG A 17 -16.88 -61.57 45.95
C ARG A 17 -18.19 -62.28 45.63
N GLY A 18 -18.23 -63.01 44.52
CA GLY A 18 -19.28 -63.98 44.23
C GLY A 18 -19.28 -65.12 45.25
N GLY A 19 -20.46 -65.71 45.47
CA GLY A 19 -20.63 -66.84 46.38
C GLY A 19 -22.06 -67.39 46.32
N ALA A 20 -22.28 -68.38 45.46
CA ALA A 20 -23.39 -69.31 45.56
C ALA A 20 -23.19 -70.20 46.80
N GLN A 21 -24.25 -70.45 47.58
CA GLN A 21 -24.27 -71.52 48.57
C GLN A 21 -25.58 -72.30 48.47
N LEU A 22 -25.46 -73.48 47.84
CA LEU A 22 -26.34 -74.63 47.98
C LEU A 22 -26.08 -75.31 49.33
N GLY A 23 -27.15 -75.84 49.93
CA GLY A 23 -27.07 -76.96 50.87
C GLY A 23 -27.74 -76.73 52.22
N LYS A 24 -28.84 -77.45 52.46
CA LYS A 24 -28.96 -78.39 53.59
C LYS A 24 -30.21 -79.25 53.46
N ALA A 25 -30.00 -80.57 53.49
CA ALA A 25 -30.99 -81.63 53.64
C ALA A 25 -30.88 -82.20 55.07
N VAL A 26 -32.02 -82.53 55.70
CA VAL A 26 -32.14 -83.33 56.93
C VAL A 26 -33.46 -84.11 56.82
N LYS A 27 -33.44 -85.38 56.41
CA LYS A 27 -33.40 -86.63 57.20
C LYS A 27 -34.61 -86.83 58.14
N GLY A 28 -35.41 -87.87 57.85
CA GLY A 28 -36.59 -88.27 58.62
C GLY A 28 -36.33 -89.28 59.74
N SER A 29 -37.43 -89.71 60.37
CA SER A 29 -37.61 -90.96 61.15
C SER A 29 -39.11 -91.03 61.53
N SER A 30 -39.94 -91.89 60.93
CA SER A 30 -40.33 -93.24 61.37
C SER A 30 -40.74 -93.39 62.85
N LYS A 31 -42.02 -93.71 63.10
CA LYS A 31 -42.40 -94.84 63.96
C LYS A 31 -43.88 -95.22 63.87
N ASP A 32 -44.08 -96.51 63.66
CA ASP A 32 -45.31 -97.29 63.77
C ASP A 32 -46.08 -97.05 65.08
N LYS A 33 -47.41 -97.18 65.01
CA LYS A 33 -48.18 -97.89 66.04
C LYS A 33 -49.49 -98.47 65.51
N LYS A 34 -49.51 -99.80 65.50
CA LYS A 34 -50.63 -100.71 65.28
C LYS A 34 -51.61 -100.60 66.46
N GLY A 35 -52.90 -100.48 66.19
CA GLY A 35 -53.99 -100.55 67.18
C GLY A 35 -55.25 -101.07 66.50
N LYS A 36 -55.88 -102.08 67.11
CA LYS A 36 -56.81 -103.05 66.53
C LYS A 36 -58.25 -102.76 67.03
N LYS A 37 -59.24 -103.33 66.32
CA LYS A 37 -60.65 -103.60 66.73
C LYS A 37 -61.63 -102.42 66.66
N ASP A 38 -62.91 -102.57 66.33
CA ASP A 38 -63.77 -103.73 66.09
C ASP A 38 -64.84 -103.35 65.04
N GLY A 39 -65.32 -104.36 64.29
CA GLY A 39 -66.34 -104.17 63.27
C GLY A 39 -67.73 -103.93 63.83
N LYS A 40 -68.49 -103.09 63.12
CA LYS A 40 -69.96 -103.11 63.10
C LYS A 40 -70.40 -102.82 61.67
N GLY A 41 -71.11 -103.77 61.08
CA GLY A 41 -71.53 -103.75 59.67
C GLY A 41 -72.30 -102.47 59.34
N MET A 42 -71.78 -101.73 58.38
CA MET A 42 -72.36 -100.54 57.76
C MET A 42 -72.47 -100.87 56.27
N THR A 43 -73.66 -100.73 55.72
CA THR A 43 -74.08 -101.22 54.39
C THR A 43 -73.24 -100.63 53.23
N ASP A 44 -73.04 -101.39 52.15
CA ASP A 44 -72.13 -101.10 51.03
C ASP A 44 -72.39 -99.75 50.30
N GLU A 45 -73.53 -99.12 50.52
CA GLU A 45 -73.84 -97.77 50.00
C GLU A 45 -73.15 -96.65 50.80
N GLU A 46 -73.00 -96.78 52.12
CA GLU A 46 -72.43 -95.74 52.99
C GLU A 46 -70.89 -95.65 52.86
N ARG A 47 -70.22 -96.76 52.55
CA ARG A 47 -68.77 -96.78 52.26
C ARG A 47 -68.42 -96.10 50.94
N ARG A 48 -69.23 -96.32 49.90
CA ARG A 48 -69.08 -95.64 48.60
C ARG A 48 -69.37 -94.15 48.72
N LEU A 49 -70.37 -93.79 49.53
CA LEU A 49 -70.68 -92.39 49.81
C LEU A 49 -69.54 -91.70 50.60
N ALA A 50 -69.00 -92.34 51.64
CA ALA A 50 -67.89 -91.81 52.42
C ALA A 50 -66.57 -91.70 51.63
N ASP A 51 -66.25 -92.68 50.76
CA ASP A 51 -65.10 -92.59 49.86
C ASP A 51 -65.29 -91.53 48.77
N SER A 52 -66.53 -91.34 48.28
CA SER A 52 -66.89 -90.27 47.34
C SER A 52 -66.77 -88.90 48.00
N ILE A 53 -67.29 -88.73 49.22
CA ILE A 53 -67.18 -87.51 50.03
C ILE A 53 -65.71 -87.20 50.32
N ASN A 54 -64.90 -88.17 50.75
CA ASN A 54 -63.46 -87.97 50.98
C ASN A 54 -62.70 -87.58 49.71
N ARG A 55 -63.04 -88.14 48.54
CA ARG A 55 -62.44 -87.73 47.26
C ARG A 55 -62.87 -86.32 46.86
N LEU A 56 -64.13 -85.97 47.08
CA LEU A 56 -64.65 -84.63 46.81
C LEU A 56 -64.00 -83.60 47.74
N GLU A 57 -63.89 -83.90 49.04
CA GLU A 57 -63.23 -83.07 50.05
C GLU A 57 -61.74 -82.91 49.79
N MET A 58 -61.05 -83.97 49.39
CA MET A 58 -59.63 -83.89 48.99
C MET A 58 -59.47 -83.05 47.72
N SER A 59 -60.37 -83.19 46.74
CA SER A 59 -60.38 -82.37 45.51
C SER A 59 -60.67 -80.89 45.82
N ASP A 60 -61.61 -80.60 46.71
CA ASP A 60 -61.96 -79.25 47.14
C ASP A 60 -60.88 -78.63 48.03
N TYR A 61 -60.20 -79.44 48.86
CA TYR A 61 -59.01 -79.03 49.61
C TYR A 61 -57.86 -78.67 48.67
N LEU A 62 -57.57 -79.51 47.66
CA LEU A 62 -56.55 -79.24 46.65
C LEU A 62 -56.90 -78.02 45.78
N LYS A 63 -58.18 -77.83 45.43
CA LYS A 63 -58.65 -76.61 44.75
C LYS A 63 -58.51 -75.37 45.62
N LYS A 64 -58.91 -75.41 46.90
CA LYS A 64 -58.71 -74.30 47.84
C LYS A 64 -57.22 -73.99 48.03
N LEU A 65 -56.38 -75.01 48.11
CA LEU A 65 -54.92 -74.86 48.17
C LEU A 65 -54.36 -74.25 46.88
N ALA A 66 -54.86 -74.66 45.71
CA ALA A 66 -54.45 -74.09 44.43
C ALA A 66 -54.91 -72.63 44.27
N VAL A 67 -56.14 -72.28 44.68
CA VAL A 67 -56.66 -70.91 44.66
C VAL A 67 -55.88 -70.01 45.60
N THR A 68 -55.60 -70.48 46.82
CA THR A 68 -54.78 -69.72 47.80
C THR A 68 -53.35 -69.53 47.30
N LYS A 69 -52.72 -70.55 46.70
CA LYS A 69 -51.39 -70.43 46.08
C LYS A 69 -51.39 -69.48 44.88
N LYS A 70 -52.42 -69.53 44.03
CA LYS A 70 -52.60 -68.61 42.89
C LYS A 70 -52.81 -67.17 43.35
N ALA A 71 -53.56 -66.95 44.43
CA ALA A 71 -53.74 -65.63 45.04
C ALA A 71 -52.43 -65.09 45.62
N GLN A 72 -51.66 -65.92 46.33
CA GLN A 72 -50.32 -65.56 46.84
C GLN A 72 -49.36 -65.19 45.70
N LEU A 73 -49.32 -65.96 44.61
CA LEU A 73 -48.52 -65.66 43.42
C LEU A 73 -48.93 -64.34 42.77
N LYS A 74 -50.23 -64.06 42.69
CA LYS A 74 -50.74 -62.80 42.14
C LYS A 74 -50.36 -61.60 43.02
N GLU A 75 -50.45 -61.74 44.34
CA GLU A 75 -50.03 -60.71 45.29
C GLU A 75 -48.52 -60.45 45.22
N PHE A 76 -47.70 -61.50 45.10
CA PHE A 76 -46.26 -61.37 44.86
C PHE A 76 -45.96 -60.65 43.55
N MET A 77 -46.62 -61.04 42.46
CA MET A 77 -46.45 -60.39 41.17
C MET A 77 -46.86 -58.90 41.21
N GLU A 78 -47.94 -58.53 41.91
CA GLU A 78 -48.35 -57.14 42.07
C GLU A 78 -47.37 -56.33 42.93
N LYS A 79 -46.86 -56.92 44.02
CA LYS A 79 -45.80 -56.30 44.84
C LYS A 79 -44.53 -56.10 44.02
N GLU A 80 -44.13 -57.09 43.22
CA GLU A 80 -42.96 -57.03 42.38
C GLU A 80 -43.13 -56.01 41.23
N GLN A 81 -44.32 -55.91 40.63
CA GLN A 81 -44.63 -54.84 39.68
C GLN A 81 -44.54 -53.44 40.30
N LYS A 82 -45.05 -53.25 41.52
CA LYS A 82 -44.95 -51.96 42.24
C LYS A 82 -43.50 -51.62 42.57
N ILE A 83 -42.73 -52.59 43.07
CA ILE A 83 -41.30 -52.44 43.35
C ILE A 83 -40.52 -52.14 42.06
N SER A 84 -40.83 -52.82 40.95
CA SER A 84 -40.22 -52.59 39.65
C SER A 84 -40.50 -51.19 39.12
N LYS A 85 -41.75 -50.70 39.20
CA LYS A 85 -42.11 -49.31 38.85
C LYS A 85 -41.35 -48.29 39.70
N MET A 86 -41.30 -48.49 41.01
CA MET A 86 -40.57 -47.62 41.92
C MET A 86 -39.05 -47.63 41.64
N ASN A 87 -38.46 -48.80 41.41
CA ASN A 87 -37.05 -48.94 41.08
C ASN A 87 -36.72 -48.30 39.73
N LYS A 88 -37.58 -48.45 38.72
CA LYS A 88 -37.44 -47.76 37.43
C LYS A 88 -37.41 -46.24 37.61
N LEU A 89 -38.30 -45.68 38.44
CA LEU A 89 -38.32 -44.24 38.71
C LEU A 89 -37.06 -43.77 39.45
N LYS A 90 -36.58 -44.55 40.43
CA LYS A 90 -35.32 -44.28 41.14
C LYS A 90 -34.12 -44.31 40.20
N ILE A 91 -34.03 -45.32 39.33
CA ILE A 91 -32.99 -45.47 38.32
C ILE A 91 -33.04 -44.29 37.34
N GLN A 92 -34.22 -43.93 36.83
CA GLN A 92 -34.38 -42.78 35.93
C GLN A 92 -33.98 -41.46 36.59
N ASN A 93 -34.37 -41.23 37.85
CA ASN A 93 -33.96 -40.04 38.59
C ASN A 93 -32.45 -40.00 38.83
N HIS A 94 -31.84 -41.15 39.13
CA HIS A 94 -30.38 -41.26 39.28
C HIS A 94 -29.67 -40.96 37.96
N TRP A 95 -30.13 -41.54 36.85
CA TRP A 95 -29.61 -41.25 35.51
C TRP A 95 -29.77 -39.80 35.10
N ARG A 96 -30.91 -39.16 35.40
CA ARG A 96 -31.11 -37.71 35.17
C ARG A 96 -30.13 -36.86 35.98
N LYS A 97 -29.77 -37.28 37.19
CA LYS A 97 -28.76 -36.58 38.00
C LYS A 97 -27.38 -36.71 37.36
N ILE A 98 -26.99 -37.93 36.97
CA ILE A 98 -25.72 -38.21 36.29
C ILE A 98 -25.62 -37.43 34.97
N MET A 99 -26.62 -37.52 34.11
CA MET A 99 -26.66 -36.82 32.81
C MET A 99 -26.58 -35.30 32.98
N ARG A 100 -27.24 -34.73 33.99
CA ARG A 100 -27.13 -33.30 34.29
C ARG A 100 -25.73 -32.90 34.73
N LEU A 101 -25.09 -33.68 35.59
CA LEU A 101 -23.71 -33.41 36.02
C LEU A 101 -22.76 -33.44 34.82
N VAL A 102 -22.85 -34.48 33.99
CA VAL A 102 -22.03 -34.60 32.76
C VAL A 102 -22.31 -33.44 31.80
N LYS A 103 -23.57 -33.04 31.59
CA LYS A 103 -23.90 -31.92 30.70
C LYS A 103 -23.43 -30.58 31.26
N VAL A 104 -23.50 -30.37 32.57
CA VAL A 104 -22.98 -29.16 33.23
C VAL A 104 -21.46 -29.08 33.08
N GLU A 105 -20.73 -30.18 33.28
CA GLU A 105 -19.28 -30.21 33.04
C GLU A 105 -18.93 -29.95 31.57
N ALA A 106 -19.67 -30.53 30.62
CA ALA A 106 -19.49 -30.26 29.20
C ALA A 106 -19.72 -28.77 28.87
N LEU A 107 -20.81 -28.18 29.36
CA LEU A 107 -21.10 -26.75 29.13
C LEU A 107 -20.06 -25.83 29.78
N ARG A 108 -19.51 -26.19 30.94
CA ARG A 108 -18.42 -25.42 31.56
C ARG A 108 -17.17 -25.42 30.68
N LYS A 109 -16.80 -26.58 30.12
CA LYS A 109 -15.68 -26.67 29.17
C LYS A 109 -15.96 -25.84 27.91
N ASP A 110 -17.17 -25.90 27.36
CA ASP A 110 -17.53 -25.08 26.19
C ASP A 110 -17.45 -23.58 26.49
N VAL A 111 -17.91 -23.13 27.66
CA VAL A 111 -17.80 -21.73 28.10
C VAL A 111 -16.33 -21.33 28.25
N GLU A 112 -15.49 -22.19 28.81
CA GLU A 112 -14.07 -21.92 28.97
C GLU A 112 -13.34 -21.83 27.62
N ILE A 113 -13.63 -22.73 26.68
CA ILE A 113 -13.10 -22.64 25.31
C ILE A 113 -13.56 -21.35 24.62
N LYS A 114 -14.85 -20.99 24.75
CA LYS A 114 -15.37 -19.73 24.21
C LYS A 114 -14.69 -18.51 24.84
N SER A 115 -14.44 -18.53 26.15
CA SER A 115 -13.74 -17.47 26.87
C SER A 115 -12.31 -17.31 26.36
N GLN A 116 -11.57 -18.41 26.24
CA GLN A 116 -10.19 -18.39 25.73
C GLN A 116 -10.11 -17.91 24.28
N ASN A 117 -11.06 -18.31 23.43
CA ASN A 117 -11.13 -17.81 22.06
C ASN A 117 -11.41 -16.31 22.03
N HIS A 118 -12.34 -15.83 22.86
CA HIS A 118 -12.62 -14.41 22.96
C HIS A 118 -11.41 -13.60 23.42
N GLU A 119 -10.67 -14.09 24.41
CA GLU A 119 -9.46 -13.44 24.93
C GLU A 119 -8.37 -13.35 23.84
N ARG A 120 -8.15 -14.41 23.06
CA ARG A 120 -7.26 -14.38 21.89
C ARG A 120 -7.70 -13.39 20.82
N ASP A 121 -9.00 -13.27 20.59
CA ASP A 121 -9.53 -12.29 19.63
C ASP A 121 -9.37 -10.86 20.13
N VAL A 122 -9.46 -10.63 21.44
CA VAL A 122 -9.16 -9.34 22.07
C VAL A 122 -7.68 -9.03 21.90
N ASP A 123 -6.78 -9.94 22.25
CA ASP A 123 -5.32 -9.75 22.11
C ASP A 123 -4.92 -9.43 20.66
N ARG A 124 -5.54 -10.10 19.68
CA ARG A 124 -5.32 -9.82 18.26
C ARG A 124 -5.79 -8.43 17.86
N LYS A 125 -6.96 -8.02 18.35
CA LYS A 125 -7.50 -6.68 18.08
C LYS A 125 -6.64 -5.60 18.73
N ASP A 126 -6.19 -5.82 19.95
CA ASP A 126 -5.30 -4.90 20.66
C ASP A 126 -3.96 -4.77 19.94
N ALA A 127 -3.41 -5.86 19.40
CA ALA A 127 -2.20 -5.81 18.58
C ALA A 127 -2.41 -5.01 17.28
N ILE A 128 -3.57 -5.17 16.61
CA ILE A 128 -3.91 -4.38 15.42
C ILE A 128 -4.06 -2.90 15.79
N ILE A 129 -4.73 -2.58 16.90
CA ILE A 129 -4.88 -1.21 17.36
C ILE A 129 -3.50 -0.58 17.62
N GLN A 130 -2.58 -1.29 18.28
CA GLN A 130 -1.22 -0.79 18.51
C GLN A 130 -0.42 -0.57 17.23
N MET A 131 -0.59 -1.43 16.21
CA MET A 131 0.04 -1.19 14.91
C MET A 131 -0.56 0.05 14.23
N LEU A 132 -1.88 0.19 14.22
CA LEU A 132 -2.56 1.35 13.64
C LEU A 132 -2.18 2.66 14.35
N ASP A 133 -1.97 2.61 15.66
CA ASP A 133 -1.52 3.78 16.43
C ASP A 133 -0.10 4.21 16.01
N ARG A 134 0.81 3.24 15.81
CA ARG A 134 2.13 3.54 15.24
C ARG A 134 2.06 4.07 13.82
N ASP A 135 1.24 3.46 12.96
CA ASP A 135 1.07 3.93 11.58
C ASP A 135 0.53 5.39 11.55
N LEU A 136 -0.34 5.75 12.50
CA LEU A 136 -0.83 7.12 12.67
C LEU A 136 0.29 8.07 13.13
N GLU A 137 1.08 7.68 14.12
CA GLU A 137 2.24 8.46 14.58
C GLU A 137 3.25 8.69 13.45
N GLU A 138 3.58 7.65 12.68
CA GLU A 138 4.49 7.74 11.53
C GLU A 138 3.93 8.64 10.43
N ALA A 139 2.63 8.53 10.12
CA ALA A 139 1.98 9.39 9.13
C ALA A 139 1.97 10.86 9.59
N GLU A 140 1.75 11.12 10.88
CA GLU A 140 1.81 12.46 11.45
C GLU A 140 3.23 13.03 11.40
N GLU A 141 4.26 12.25 11.74
CA GLU A 141 5.66 12.68 11.65
C GLU A 141 6.05 13.00 10.20
N GLN A 142 5.66 12.15 9.24
CA GLN A 142 5.87 12.40 7.82
C GLN A 142 5.18 13.68 7.35
N PHE A 143 3.93 13.92 7.77
CA PHE A 143 3.21 15.15 7.47
C PHE A 143 3.92 16.37 8.05
N GLN A 144 4.35 16.32 9.31
CA GLN A 144 5.08 17.42 9.94
C GLN A 144 6.42 17.68 9.25
N MET A 145 7.15 16.64 8.85
CA MET A 145 8.41 16.78 8.12
C MET A 145 8.19 17.40 6.73
N ALA A 146 7.17 16.95 6.00
CA ALA A 146 6.79 17.53 4.72
C ALA A 146 6.37 18.99 4.85
N LEU A 147 5.60 19.33 5.89
CA LEU A 147 5.19 20.71 6.17
C LEU A 147 6.41 21.60 6.49
N ARG A 148 7.32 21.14 7.34
CA ARG A 148 8.58 21.88 7.64
C ARG A 148 9.40 22.09 6.38
N SER A 149 9.55 21.06 5.53
CA SER A 149 10.26 21.19 4.26
C SER A 149 9.56 22.18 3.31
N HIS A 150 8.23 22.14 3.22
CA HIS A 150 7.48 23.08 2.40
C HIS A 150 7.65 24.52 2.88
N LEU A 151 7.55 24.77 4.18
CA LEU A 151 7.77 26.09 4.77
C LEU A 151 9.18 26.60 4.48
N LEU A 152 10.22 25.78 4.66
CA LEU A 152 11.60 26.15 4.31
C LEU A 152 11.76 26.49 2.83
N ASN A 153 11.08 25.77 1.94
CA ASN A 153 11.11 26.08 0.50
C ASN A 153 10.41 27.41 0.19
N VAL A 154 9.32 27.71 0.91
CA VAL A 154 8.62 29.00 0.79
C VAL A 154 9.50 30.14 1.31
N ASP A 155 10.15 29.95 2.46
CA ASP A 155 11.10 30.93 3.01
C ASP A 155 12.25 31.19 2.03
N HIS A 156 12.82 30.15 1.42
CA HIS A 156 13.86 30.31 0.40
C HIS A 156 13.36 31.08 -0.84
N LEU A 157 12.10 30.89 -1.24
CA LEU A 157 11.50 31.63 -2.33
C LEU A 157 11.29 33.11 -1.98
N ILE A 158 10.91 33.38 -0.72
CA ILE A 158 10.80 34.75 -0.19
C ILE A 158 12.18 35.41 -0.21
N ASP A 159 13.22 34.77 0.32
CA ASP A 159 14.59 35.30 0.31
C ASP A 159 15.08 35.62 -1.10
N LEU A 160 14.78 34.75 -2.08
CA LEU A 160 15.14 34.97 -3.48
C LEU A 160 14.39 36.15 -4.09
N GLN A 161 13.11 36.32 -3.74
CA GLN A 161 12.30 37.43 -4.21
C GLN A 161 12.72 38.76 -3.56
N ASP A 162 13.06 38.75 -2.27
CA ASP A 162 13.59 39.91 -1.55
C ASP A 162 14.95 40.33 -2.12
N GLY A 163 15.85 39.37 -2.39
CA GLY A 163 17.12 39.65 -3.05
C GLY A 163 16.94 40.26 -4.45
N ARG A 164 15.94 39.80 -5.21
CA ARG A 164 15.60 40.38 -6.52
C ARG A 164 15.03 41.79 -6.39
N LEU A 165 14.17 42.05 -5.41
CA LEU A 165 13.60 43.37 -5.15
C LEU A 165 14.69 44.36 -4.74
N LEU A 166 15.56 43.98 -3.81
CA LEU A 166 16.71 44.78 -3.39
C LEU A 166 17.63 45.12 -4.57
N GLY A 167 17.90 44.14 -5.45
CA GLY A 167 18.70 44.40 -6.66
C GLY A 167 18.03 45.40 -7.60
N LEU A 168 16.71 45.30 -7.78
CA LEU A 168 15.94 46.24 -8.61
C LEU A 168 15.90 47.65 -8.00
N GLU A 169 15.76 47.75 -6.68
CA GLU A 169 15.79 49.01 -5.94
C GLU A 169 17.16 49.70 -6.06
N ASP A 170 18.25 48.96 -5.88
CA ASP A 170 19.62 49.49 -6.02
C ASP A 170 19.93 49.93 -7.47
N GLU A 171 19.48 49.16 -8.48
CA GLU A 171 19.58 49.58 -9.89
C GLU A 171 18.78 50.85 -10.15
N PHE A 172 17.54 50.93 -9.66
CA PHE A 172 16.70 52.12 -9.80
C PHE A 172 17.30 53.35 -9.13
N GLU A 173 17.85 53.20 -7.93
CA GLU A 173 18.48 54.30 -7.18
C GLU A 173 19.77 54.77 -7.86
N LYS A 174 20.57 53.85 -8.42
CA LYS A 174 21.74 54.20 -9.25
C LYS A 174 21.36 54.98 -10.49
N ASP A 175 20.33 54.52 -11.21
CA ASP A 175 19.82 55.20 -12.42
C ASP A 175 19.27 56.59 -12.07
N LEU A 176 18.54 56.70 -10.95
CA LEU A 176 18.03 57.98 -10.44
C LEU A 176 19.17 58.96 -10.14
N HIS A 177 20.20 58.51 -9.42
CA HIS A 177 21.36 59.34 -9.10
C HIS A 177 22.23 59.68 -10.32
N ALA A 178 22.31 58.79 -11.32
CA ALA A 178 22.97 59.10 -12.58
C ALA A 178 22.21 60.22 -13.32
N LEU A 179 20.91 60.07 -13.45
CA LEU A 179 20.05 61.02 -14.13
C LEU A 179 20.03 62.39 -13.42
N GLU A 180 19.93 62.40 -12.10
CA GLU A 180 19.99 63.64 -11.30
C GLU A 180 21.31 64.38 -11.49
N ARG A 181 22.44 63.65 -11.53
CA ARG A 181 23.75 64.24 -11.80
C ARG A 181 23.84 64.82 -13.20
N GLU A 182 23.37 64.09 -14.20
CA GLU A 182 23.34 64.56 -15.59
C GLU A 182 22.53 65.86 -15.72
N PHE A 183 21.33 65.90 -15.16
CA PHE A 183 20.50 67.11 -15.15
C PHE A 183 21.15 68.27 -14.38
N SER A 184 21.80 68.02 -13.25
CA SER A 184 22.49 69.08 -12.51
C SER A 184 23.66 69.65 -13.33
N VAL A 185 24.43 68.79 -13.99
CA VAL A 185 25.57 69.21 -14.84
C VAL A 185 25.06 70.02 -16.04
N GLU A 186 24.00 69.55 -16.69
CA GLU A 186 23.39 70.25 -17.82
C GLU A 186 22.83 71.62 -17.39
N ARG A 187 22.09 71.66 -16.26
CA ARG A 187 21.59 72.91 -15.67
C ARG A 187 22.71 73.90 -15.40
N ASP A 188 23.80 73.46 -14.77
CA ASP A 188 24.92 74.33 -14.43
C ASP A 188 25.64 74.83 -15.69
N LYS A 189 25.75 73.99 -16.73
CA LYS A 189 26.29 74.37 -18.04
C LYS A 189 25.42 75.42 -18.72
N ILE A 190 24.10 75.22 -18.77
CA ILE A 190 23.15 76.17 -19.32
C ILE A 190 23.23 77.50 -18.56
N HIS A 191 23.28 77.46 -17.23
CA HIS A 191 23.38 78.67 -16.41
C HIS A 191 24.69 79.43 -16.69
N LYS A 192 25.83 78.74 -16.72
CA LYS A 192 27.13 79.35 -17.05
C LYS A 192 27.11 79.96 -18.46
N GLN A 193 26.63 79.22 -19.45
CA GLN A 193 26.53 79.71 -20.81
C GLN A 193 25.65 80.97 -20.90
N HIS A 194 24.46 80.93 -20.31
CA HIS A 194 23.57 82.09 -20.25
C HIS A 194 24.21 83.30 -19.53
N THR A 195 24.98 83.09 -18.46
CA THR A 195 25.71 84.19 -17.80
C THR A 195 26.80 84.79 -18.67
N VAL A 196 27.52 83.97 -19.44
CA VAL A 196 28.56 84.45 -20.38
C VAL A 196 27.90 85.26 -21.50
N GLU A 197 26.89 84.70 -22.15
CA GLU A 197 26.14 85.37 -23.23
C GLU A 197 25.54 86.71 -22.75
N LYS A 198 24.96 86.74 -21.54
CA LYS A 198 24.46 87.98 -20.93
C LYS A 198 25.56 89.02 -20.73
N ASN A 199 26.74 88.61 -20.26
CA ASN A 199 27.86 89.52 -20.04
C ASN A 199 28.45 90.03 -21.37
N GLU A 200 28.52 89.19 -22.39
CA GLU A 200 28.93 89.58 -23.74
C GLU A 200 27.98 90.63 -24.32
N LEU A 201 26.66 90.40 -24.22
CA LEU A 201 25.65 91.38 -24.65
C LEU A 201 25.79 92.71 -23.90
N LEU A 202 26.00 92.68 -22.58
CA LEU A 202 26.25 93.90 -21.80
C LEU A 202 27.55 94.62 -22.23
N SER A 203 28.60 93.88 -22.59
CA SER A 203 29.84 94.46 -23.08
C SER A 203 29.66 95.11 -24.46
N ILE A 204 28.92 94.45 -25.36
CA ILE A 204 28.58 95.00 -26.68
C ILE A 204 27.74 96.27 -26.52
N MET A 205 26.73 96.24 -25.65
CA MET A 205 25.90 97.43 -25.37
C MET A 205 26.77 98.61 -24.91
N ARG A 206 27.68 98.39 -23.95
CA ARG A 206 28.59 99.45 -23.49
C ARG A 206 29.51 99.95 -24.60
N ALA A 207 30.05 99.05 -25.43
CA ALA A 207 30.91 99.42 -26.56
C ALA A 207 30.16 100.26 -27.60
N VAL A 208 28.89 99.93 -27.88
CA VAL A 208 28.02 100.72 -28.75
C VAL A 208 27.72 102.07 -28.13
N GLU A 209 27.40 102.14 -26.84
CA GLU A 209 27.19 103.42 -26.13
C GLU A 209 28.43 104.31 -26.15
N THR A 210 29.63 103.75 -26.01
CA THR A 210 30.88 104.52 -26.11
C THR A 210 31.12 104.99 -27.53
N GLN A 211 30.89 104.14 -28.54
CA GLN A 211 31.06 104.50 -29.95
C GLN A 211 30.09 105.59 -30.38
N GLU A 212 28.84 105.55 -29.91
CA GLU A 212 27.86 106.60 -30.20
C GLU A 212 28.24 107.92 -29.53
N LYS A 213 28.77 107.91 -28.30
CA LYS A 213 29.32 109.11 -27.65
C LYS A 213 30.54 109.67 -28.38
N GLU A 214 31.43 108.80 -28.87
CA GLU A 214 32.59 109.21 -29.67
C GLU A 214 32.15 109.82 -31.00
N ARG A 215 31.20 109.20 -31.71
CA ARG A 215 30.58 109.78 -32.92
C ARG A 215 29.93 111.14 -32.66
N GLU A 216 29.22 111.29 -31.55
CA GLU A 216 28.68 112.60 -31.17
C GLU A 216 29.78 113.64 -30.94
N ALA A 217 30.90 113.25 -30.34
CA ALA A 217 32.03 114.14 -30.10
C ALA A 217 32.77 114.49 -31.41
N GLU A 218 32.99 113.50 -32.28
CA GLU A 218 33.55 113.68 -33.62
C GLU A 218 32.65 114.60 -34.45
N ALA A 219 31.34 114.38 -34.49
CA ALA A 219 30.41 115.25 -35.20
C ALA A 219 30.43 116.70 -34.67
N ARG A 220 30.61 116.90 -33.35
CA ARG A 220 30.80 118.24 -32.76
C ARG A 220 32.14 118.85 -33.19
N GLN A 221 33.21 118.06 -33.19
CA GLN A 221 34.55 118.50 -33.60
C GLN A 221 34.60 118.84 -35.10
N GLU A 222 33.99 118.02 -35.95
CA GLU A 222 33.85 118.27 -37.38
C GLU A 222 33.05 119.56 -37.63
N HIS A 223 31.98 119.81 -36.87
CA HIS A 223 31.25 121.07 -36.93
C HIS A 223 32.11 122.29 -36.54
N GLU A 224 33.04 122.12 -35.60
CA GLU A 224 34.02 123.13 -35.20
C GLU A 224 35.08 123.35 -36.29
N GLN A 225 35.58 122.26 -36.89
CA GLN A 225 36.55 122.29 -37.98
C GLN A 225 35.97 122.91 -39.25
N LEU A 226 34.72 122.59 -39.60
CA LEU A 226 34.00 123.24 -40.71
C LEU A 226 33.81 124.75 -40.47
N ARG A 227 33.61 125.18 -39.21
CA ARG A 227 33.63 126.60 -38.85
C ARG A 227 35.00 127.26 -39.08
N GLU A 228 36.11 126.54 -38.92
CA GLU A 228 37.46 127.05 -39.15
C GLU A 228 37.90 126.96 -40.62
N GLU A 229 37.48 125.93 -41.35
CA GLU A 229 37.74 125.80 -42.79
C GLU A 229 37.00 126.87 -43.60
N ILE A 230 35.78 127.25 -43.22
CA ILE A 230 35.07 128.38 -43.85
C ILE A 230 35.83 129.70 -43.61
N ARG A 231 36.63 129.79 -42.54
CA ARG A 231 37.53 130.93 -42.25
C ARG A 231 38.77 130.91 -43.16
N ASN A 232 39.31 129.73 -43.49
CA ASN A 232 40.54 129.56 -44.28
C ASN A 232 40.32 129.48 -45.80
N LYS A 233 39.13 129.08 -46.28
CA LYS A 233 38.80 129.02 -47.72
C LYS A 233 38.74 130.39 -48.42
N ASN A 234 38.74 131.51 -47.68
CA ASN A 234 38.82 132.85 -48.26
C ASN A 234 40.25 133.30 -48.66
N LEU A 235 41.29 132.49 -48.40
CA LEU A 235 42.69 132.89 -48.61
C LEU A 235 43.46 132.06 -49.66
N GLU A 236 42.88 131.00 -50.22
CA GLU A 236 43.61 130.03 -51.07
C GLU A 236 43.15 129.98 -52.55
N ASP A 237 42.49 131.03 -53.05
CA ASP A 237 41.89 131.02 -54.40
C ASP A 237 42.66 131.81 -55.48
N ILE A 238 44.02 131.75 -55.49
CA ILE A 238 44.84 132.38 -56.55
C ILE A 238 45.88 131.41 -57.15
N ASN A 239 45.43 130.71 -58.17
CA ASN A 239 46.07 130.46 -59.48
C ASN A 239 47.30 129.55 -59.64
N ARG A 240 46.99 128.32 -60.09
CA ARG A 240 47.25 127.86 -61.47
C ARG A 240 48.72 127.79 -61.94
N THR A 241 49.48 126.95 -61.25
CA THR A 241 50.48 126.03 -61.87
C THR A 241 49.97 124.58 -61.76
N GLN A 242 48.67 124.39 -62.03
CA GLN A 242 47.98 123.16 -61.64
C GLN A 242 48.15 122.00 -62.63
N ASP A 243 48.23 122.20 -63.94
CA ASP A 243 47.94 121.06 -64.83
C ASP A 243 49.10 120.05 -65.04
N PHE A 244 50.37 120.47 -65.15
CA PHE A 244 51.49 119.51 -65.33
C PHE A 244 51.93 118.85 -64.01
N LYS A 245 51.93 119.61 -62.90
CA LYS A 245 52.08 119.05 -61.55
C LYS A 245 50.92 118.11 -61.20
N TYR A 246 49.69 118.41 -61.64
CA TYR A 246 48.53 117.55 -61.43
C TYR A 246 48.66 116.21 -62.15
N LEU A 247 49.12 116.18 -63.40
CA LEU A 247 49.31 114.93 -64.14
C LEU A 247 50.44 114.05 -63.56
N THR A 248 51.57 114.60 -63.13
CA THR A 248 52.65 113.82 -62.49
C THR A 248 52.31 113.42 -61.05
N ALA A 249 51.63 114.28 -60.29
CA ALA A 249 51.11 113.92 -58.97
C ALA A 249 50.05 112.82 -59.07
N LYS A 250 49.18 112.88 -60.10
CA LYS A 250 48.16 111.88 -60.36
C LYS A 250 48.76 110.54 -60.80
N ASP A 251 49.85 110.52 -61.55
CA ASP A 251 50.56 109.29 -61.90
C ASP A 251 51.26 108.64 -60.69
N GLN A 252 51.88 109.45 -59.81
CA GLN A 252 52.41 108.97 -58.53
C GLN A 252 51.31 108.51 -57.56
N GLU A 253 50.16 109.19 -57.54
CA GLU A 253 48.99 108.81 -56.74
C GLU A 253 48.38 107.51 -57.24
N LEU A 254 48.18 107.35 -58.55
CA LEU A 254 47.72 106.12 -59.17
C LEU A 254 48.71 104.97 -58.94
N SER A 255 50.02 105.23 -58.97
CA SER A 255 51.05 104.23 -58.66
C SER A 255 50.98 103.78 -57.20
N LYS A 256 50.81 104.71 -56.25
CA LYS A 256 50.58 104.39 -54.82
C LYS A 256 49.28 103.63 -54.63
N ASP A 257 48.21 103.99 -55.33
CA ASP A 257 46.94 103.30 -55.30
C ASP A 257 47.02 101.87 -55.83
N ILE A 258 47.77 101.66 -56.93
CA ILE A 258 48.05 100.33 -57.47
C ILE A 258 48.83 99.51 -56.44
N GLU A 259 49.84 100.08 -55.78
CA GLU A 259 50.59 99.40 -54.73
C GLU A 259 49.70 99.03 -53.52
N ILE A 260 48.83 99.94 -53.06
CA ILE A 260 47.86 99.68 -52.00
C ILE A 260 46.89 98.57 -52.42
N LYS A 261 46.43 98.57 -53.67
CA LYS A 261 45.55 97.53 -54.22
C LYS A 261 46.25 96.18 -54.32
N ILE A 262 47.52 96.12 -54.72
CA ILE A 262 48.34 94.89 -54.73
C ILE A 262 48.44 94.32 -53.31
N ARG A 263 48.83 95.14 -52.32
CA ARG A 263 48.89 94.70 -50.91
C ARG A 263 47.53 94.27 -50.36
N LYS A 264 46.43 94.87 -50.84
CA LYS A 264 45.07 94.43 -50.48
C LYS A 264 44.72 93.09 -51.11
N ILE A 265 45.10 92.86 -52.37
CA ILE A 265 44.93 91.57 -53.05
C ILE A 265 45.73 90.48 -52.34
N GLU A 266 46.99 90.74 -51.99
CA GLU A 266 47.84 89.78 -51.24
C GLU A 266 47.23 89.40 -49.89
N ARG A 267 46.73 90.38 -49.12
CA ARG A 267 46.02 90.11 -47.85
C ARG A 267 44.75 89.28 -48.06
N LEU A 268 43.96 89.59 -49.09
CA LEU A 268 42.76 88.81 -49.41
C LEU A 268 43.11 87.40 -49.87
N GLN A 269 44.19 87.22 -50.63
CA GLN A 269 44.70 85.90 -51.04
C GLN A 269 45.22 85.09 -49.83
N ALA A 270 45.93 85.72 -48.90
CA ALA A 270 46.36 85.10 -47.65
C ALA A 270 45.15 84.67 -46.78
N ASN A 271 44.14 85.53 -46.64
CA ASN A 271 42.91 85.17 -45.94
C ASN A 271 42.16 84.02 -46.62
N LEU A 272 42.05 84.06 -47.96
CA LEU A 272 41.37 83.02 -48.73
C LEU A 272 42.11 81.67 -48.61
N THR A 273 43.43 81.66 -48.63
CA THR A 273 44.22 80.43 -48.39
C THR A 273 44.06 79.91 -46.96
N GLN A 274 44.08 80.79 -45.94
CA GLN A 274 43.78 80.40 -44.56
C GLN A 274 42.39 79.75 -44.41
N TRP A 275 41.36 80.36 -45.01
CA TRP A 275 40.00 79.82 -44.97
C TRP A 275 39.86 78.50 -45.75
N ARG A 276 40.55 78.35 -46.88
CA ARG A 276 40.63 77.07 -47.60
C ARG A 276 41.24 75.97 -46.73
N THR A 277 42.32 76.26 -46.01
CA THR A 277 42.95 75.30 -45.08
C THR A 277 42.01 74.95 -43.93
N LYS A 278 41.34 75.94 -43.32
CA LYS A 278 40.34 75.69 -42.26
C LYS A 278 39.18 74.83 -42.73
N ILE A 279 38.64 75.08 -43.93
CA ILE A 279 37.57 74.27 -44.52
C ILE A 279 38.04 72.84 -44.75
N ALA A 280 39.22 72.65 -45.34
CA ALA A 280 39.78 71.32 -45.59
C ALA A 280 40.10 70.55 -44.29
N GLN A 281 40.48 71.26 -43.22
CA GLN A 281 40.66 70.67 -41.89
C GLN A 281 39.32 70.26 -41.27
N ASN A 282 38.31 71.14 -41.29
CA ASN A 282 36.99 70.85 -40.74
C ASN A 282 36.32 69.66 -41.46
N VAL A 283 36.44 69.59 -42.79
CA VAL A 283 35.96 68.44 -43.56
C VAL A 283 36.64 67.15 -43.10
N ARG A 284 37.97 67.15 -42.91
CA ARG A 284 38.70 65.98 -42.41
C ARG A 284 38.26 65.58 -41.00
N GLU A 285 38.17 66.53 -40.08
CA GLU A 285 37.73 66.26 -38.71
C GLU A 285 36.28 65.74 -38.65
N CYS A 286 35.39 66.26 -39.50
CA CYS A 286 34.02 65.77 -39.61
C CYS A 286 33.97 64.36 -40.20
N THR A 287 34.76 64.06 -41.24
CA THR A 287 34.81 62.71 -41.83
C THR A 287 35.35 61.70 -40.84
N ASP A 288 36.41 62.04 -40.10
CA ASP A 288 37.03 61.14 -39.13
C ASP A 288 36.10 60.89 -37.94
N ARG A 289 35.42 61.94 -37.43
CA ARG A 289 34.43 61.79 -36.36
C ARG A 289 33.25 60.92 -36.79
N ASN A 290 32.71 61.13 -37.99
CA ASN A 290 31.60 60.32 -38.50
C ASN A 290 32.02 58.86 -38.68
N LYS A 291 33.23 58.61 -39.19
CA LYS A 291 33.76 57.26 -39.35
C LYS A 291 33.90 56.54 -38.00
N ALA A 292 34.44 57.21 -36.98
CA ALA A 292 34.54 56.65 -35.63
C ALA A 292 33.15 56.28 -35.07
N LEU A 293 32.15 57.15 -35.24
CA LEU A 293 30.77 56.88 -34.80
C LEU A 293 30.14 55.70 -35.56
N GLU A 294 30.40 55.55 -36.86
CA GLU A 294 29.94 54.40 -37.65
C GLU A 294 30.59 53.08 -37.18
N GLU A 295 31.88 53.11 -36.86
CA GLU A 295 32.60 51.96 -36.32
C GLU A 295 32.05 51.54 -34.95
N GLU A 296 31.84 52.49 -34.03
CA GLU A 296 31.23 52.21 -32.71
C GLU A 296 29.80 51.66 -32.86
N LYS A 297 28.99 52.28 -33.72
CA LYS A 297 27.63 51.79 -34.02
C LYS A 297 27.64 50.37 -34.55
N SER A 298 28.57 50.05 -35.45
CA SER A 298 28.74 48.71 -36.00
C SER A 298 29.14 47.70 -34.93
N GLN A 299 30.08 48.06 -34.05
CA GLN A 299 30.50 47.23 -32.92
C GLN A 299 29.33 46.94 -31.96
N ILE A 300 28.57 47.98 -31.57
CA ILE A 300 27.38 47.83 -30.73
C ILE A 300 26.33 46.95 -31.44
N GLY A 301 26.13 47.13 -32.74
CA GLY A 301 25.26 46.27 -33.56
C GLY A 301 25.70 44.80 -33.52
N GLY A 302 27.00 44.53 -33.63
CA GLY A 302 27.57 43.19 -33.51
C GLY A 302 27.38 42.58 -32.12
N HIS A 303 27.62 43.36 -31.06
CA HIS A 303 27.37 42.94 -29.67
C HIS A 303 25.89 42.61 -29.42
N PHE A 304 24.98 43.45 -29.93
CA PHE A 304 23.54 43.20 -29.83
C PHE A 304 23.14 41.90 -30.54
N GLN A 305 23.65 41.65 -31.76
CA GLN A 305 23.37 40.41 -32.47
C GLN A 305 23.91 39.18 -31.73
N SER A 306 25.13 39.26 -31.19
CA SER A 306 25.73 38.19 -30.38
C SER A 306 24.92 37.91 -29.11
N LEU A 307 24.49 38.96 -28.40
CA LEU A 307 23.65 38.81 -27.21
C LEU A 307 22.29 38.22 -27.55
N LYS A 308 21.64 38.68 -28.62
CA LYS A 308 20.37 38.12 -29.10
C LYS A 308 20.49 36.65 -29.47
N ALA A 309 21.59 36.25 -30.11
CA ALA A 309 21.88 34.86 -30.42
C ALA A 309 22.07 34.02 -29.14
N LYS A 310 22.82 34.52 -28.15
CA LYS A 310 22.97 33.85 -26.84
C LYS A 310 21.63 33.70 -26.11
N MET A 311 20.82 34.77 -26.05
CA MET A 311 19.49 34.73 -25.43
C MET A 311 18.58 33.70 -26.11
N ASN A 312 18.56 33.65 -27.45
CA ASN A 312 17.75 32.69 -28.17
C ASN A 312 18.22 31.25 -27.92
N ARG A 313 19.54 30.98 -27.92
CA ARG A 313 20.08 29.66 -27.57
C ARG A 313 19.68 29.22 -26.17
N MET A 314 19.79 30.11 -25.18
CA MET A 314 19.34 29.81 -23.81
C MET A 314 17.85 29.49 -23.78
N ARG A 315 17.00 30.29 -24.44
CA ARG A 315 15.55 30.02 -24.53
C ARG A 315 15.26 28.66 -25.16
N ASP A 316 15.96 28.31 -26.24
CA ASP A 316 15.79 27.03 -26.92
C ASP A 316 16.25 25.85 -26.04
N GLU A 317 17.38 26.00 -25.33
CA GLU A 317 17.87 24.99 -24.39
C GLU A 317 16.92 24.79 -23.21
N HIS A 318 16.45 25.88 -22.59
CA HIS A 318 15.46 25.81 -21.51
C HIS A 318 14.15 25.18 -22.00
N LYS A 319 13.68 25.56 -23.20
CA LYS A 319 12.51 24.95 -23.82
C LYS A 319 12.70 23.45 -24.02
N LYS A 320 13.84 23.02 -24.56
CA LYS A 320 14.17 21.58 -24.73
C LYS A 320 14.20 20.85 -23.39
N ARG A 321 14.91 21.37 -22.39
CA ARG A 321 14.97 20.78 -21.04
C ARG A 321 13.60 20.64 -20.42
N LEU A 322 12.76 21.67 -20.51
CA LEU A 322 11.39 21.64 -20.02
C LEU A 322 10.54 20.60 -20.76
N THR A 323 10.66 20.50 -22.09
CA THR A 323 9.93 19.48 -22.85
C THR A 323 10.34 18.06 -22.48
N THR A 324 11.64 17.81 -22.28
CA THR A 324 12.14 16.50 -21.85
C THR A 324 11.67 16.18 -20.43
N LEU A 325 11.79 17.11 -19.50
CA LEU A 325 11.33 16.93 -18.12
C LEU A 325 9.82 16.64 -18.08
N SER A 326 9.00 17.41 -18.80
CA SER A 326 7.55 17.20 -18.87
C SER A 326 7.17 15.89 -19.58
N HIS A 327 8.01 15.37 -20.48
CA HIS A 327 7.79 14.06 -21.07
C HIS A 327 8.12 12.94 -20.07
N ASN A 328 9.30 12.99 -19.45
CA ASN A 328 9.75 12.00 -18.46
C ASN A 328 8.82 11.96 -17.24
N ALA A 329 8.36 13.12 -16.76
CA ALA A 329 7.40 13.22 -15.67
C ALA A 329 6.05 12.57 -16.04
N ARG A 330 5.55 12.78 -17.27
CA ARG A 330 4.33 12.11 -17.73
C ARG A 330 4.53 10.60 -17.88
N GLU A 331 5.64 10.16 -18.43
CA GLU A 331 5.93 8.73 -18.61
C GLU A 331 6.05 8.00 -17.26
N THR A 332 6.75 8.59 -16.30
CA THR A 332 6.86 8.06 -14.94
C THR A 332 5.50 8.05 -14.24
N ASN A 333 4.71 9.12 -14.39
CA ASN A 333 3.36 9.15 -13.84
C ASN A 333 2.51 8.01 -14.41
N LEU A 334 2.49 7.81 -15.73
CA LEU A 334 1.79 6.69 -16.38
C LEU A 334 2.24 5.32 -15.88
N LYS A 335 3.55 5.11 -15.69
CA LYS A 335 4.08 3.85 -15.12
C LYS A 335 3.60 3.63 -13.69
N LEU A 336 3.58 4.69 -12.87
CA LEU A 336 3.08 4.62 -11.50
C LEU A 336 1.57 4.35 -11.49
N THR A 337 0.78 5.00 -12.36
CA THR A 337 -0.67 4.74 -12.46
C THR A 337 -0.93 3.29 -12.86
N ALA A 338 -0.19 2.75 -13.84
CA ALA A 338 -0.32 1.36 -14.23
C ALA A 338 0.04 0.37 -13.10
N SER A 339 1.10 0.64 -12.32
CA SER A 339 1.45 -0.15 -11.13
C SER A 339 0.37 -0.07 -10.05
N GLN A 340 -0.23 1.11 -9.85
CA GLN A 340 -1.33 1.30 -8.93
C GLN A 340 -2.56 0.48 -9.37
N GLU A 341 -2.94 0.56 -10.63
CA GLU A 341 -4.06 -0.22 -11.19
C GLU A 341 -3.83 -1.73 -11.04
N LEU A 342 -2.60 -2.20 -11.25
CA LEU A 342 -2.22 -3.60 -11.02
C LEU A 342 -2.36 -3.99 -9.55
N ALA A 343 -1.81 -3.18 -8.64
CA ALA A 343 -1.91 -3.41 -7.20
C ALA A 343 -3.37 -3.43 -6.73
N GLU A 344 -4.19 -2.47 -7.17
CA GLU A 344 -5.63 -2.46 -6.89
C GLU A 344 -6.33 -3.70 -7.43
N ARG A 345 -5.98 -4.17 -8.63
CA ARG A 345 -6.55 -5.40 -9.19
C ARG A 345 -6.19 -6.62 -8.34
N ILE A 346 -4.93 -6.73 -7.90
CA ILE A 346 -4.47 -7.80 -7.01
C ILE A 346 -5.25 -7.78 -5.69
N LEU A 347 -5.41 -6.60 -5.07
CA LEU A 347 -6.18 -6.45 -3.83
C LEU A 347 -7.66 -6.81 -4.03
N LYS A 348 -8.31 -6.31 -5.09
CA LYS A 348 -9.70 -6.63 -5.41
C LYS A 348 -9.91 -8.12 -5.63
N LEU A 349 -9.02 -8.79 -6.37
CA LEU A 349 -9.06 -10.23 -6.58
C LEU A 349 -8.82 -11.00 -5.27
N GLY A 350 -7.87 -10.56 -4.45
CA GLY A 350 -7.58 -11.13 -3.14
C GLY A 350 -8.79 -11.04 -2.20
N GLU A 351 -9.48 -9.90 -2.17
CA GLU A 351 -10.70 -9.70 -1.38
C GLU A 351 -11.86 -10.58 -1.87
N LEU A 352 -12.05 -10.67 -3.20
CA LEU A 352 -13.08 -11.52 -3.79
C LEU A 352 -12.83 -13.00 -3.50
N ALA A 353 -11.58 -13.45 -3.61
CA ALA A 353 -11.19 -14.82 -3.24
C ALA A 353 -11.42 -15.10 -1.75
N ARG A 354 -11.10 -14.13 -0.87
CA ARG A 354 -11.29 -14.26 0.59
C ARG A 354 -12.74 -14.48 1.00
N LYS A 355 -13.72 -14.01 0.22
CA LYS A 355 -15.15 -14.28 0.46
C LYS A 355 -15.53 -15.76 0.31
N LEU A 356 -14.74 -16.53 -0.45
CA LEU A 356 -14.94 -17.96 -0.66
C LEU A 356 -14.13 -18.83 0.33
N GLU A 357 -13.24 -18.21 1.12
CA GLU A 357 -12.48 -18.90 2.16
C GLU A 357 -13.37 -19.21 3.37
N THR A 358 -13.11 -20.34 4.02
CA THR A 358 -13.82 -20.70 5.27
C THR A 358 -13.45 -19.76 6.42
N GLU A 359 -14.29 -19.63 7.44
CA GLU A 359 -13.97 -18.81 8.63
C GLU A 359 -12.62 -19.19 9.25
N ARG A 360 -12.29 -20.50 9.23
CA ARG A 360 -11.00 -21.01 9.71
C ARG A 360 -9.83 -20.46 8.91
N GLU A 361 -9.95 -20.39 7.59
CA GLU A 361 -8.93 -19.87 6.67
C GLU A 361 -8.83 -18.35 6.73
N GLN A 362 -9.95 -17.66 6.92
CA GLN A 362 -9.96 -16.20 7.07
C GLN A 362 -9.23 -15.75 8.36
N VAL A 363 -9.35 -16.54 9.44
CA VAL A 363 -8.74 -16.30 10.75
C VAL A 363 -7.31 -16.84 10.84
N LEU A 364 -7.02 -17.96 10.16
CA LEU A 364 -5.69 -18.58 10.13
C LEU A 364 -5.30 -18.92 8.68
N PRO A 365 -4.96 -17.91 7.86
CA PRO A 365 -4.63 -18.10 6.43
C PRO A 365 -3.33 -18.88 6.22
N PHE A 366 -2.45 -18.85 7.23
CA PHE A 366 -1.13 -19.46 7.19
C PHE A 366 -1.15 -20.71 8.07
N TYR A 367 -1.33 -21.84 7.39
CA TYR A 367 -1.22 -23.14 8.02
C TYR A 367 0.22 -23.36 8.45
N HIS A 368 0.42 -23.47 9.76
CA HIS A 368 1.66 -23.96 10.30
C HIS A 368 1.63 -25.47 10.04
N SER A 369 2.36 -25.91 9.02
CA SER A 369 2.88 -27.27 8.99
C SER A 369 3.37 -27.56 10.42
N THR A 370 2.96 -28.68 11.01
CA THR A 370 3.41 -29.10 12.33
C THR A 370 4.92 -28.89 12.42
N ILE A 371 5.50 -28.49 13.56
CA ILE A 371 6.93 -28.13 13.64
C ILE A 371 7.83 -29.21 12.99
N GLU A 372 7.41 -30.47 13.07
CA GLU A 372 8.00 -31.62 12.37
C GLU A 372 7.89 -31.58 10.84
N ASP A 373 6.74 -31.21 10.28
CA ASP A 373 6.52 -31.03 8.84
C ASP A 373 7.28 -29.82 8.27
N ALA A 374 7.47 -28.76 9.07
CA ALA A 374 8.26 -27.59 8.69
C ALA A 374 9.76 -27.92 8.63
N GLN A 375 10.25 -28.69 9.59
CA GLN A 375 11.63 -29.20 9.62
C GLN A 375 11.87 -30.16 8.45
N GLN A 376 10.97 -31.12 8.23
CA GLN A 376 11.06 -32.09 7.14
C GLN A 376 11.01 -31.42 5.75
N ALA A 377 10.10 -30.45 5.55
CA ALA A 377 10.04 -29.71 4.29
C ALA A 377 11.27 -28.82 4.08
N ALA A 378 11.84 -28.23 5.13
CA ALA A 378 13.08 -27.46 5.04
C ALA A 378 14.28 -28.36 4.71
N ASP A 379 14.33 -29.57 5.28
CA ASP A 379 15.34 -30.58 4.99
C ASP A 379 15.22 -31.11 3.55
N ASP A 380 14.00 -31.35 3.06
CA ASP A 380 13.73 -31.78 1.68
C ASP A 380 14.08 -30.69 0.65
N VAL A 381 13.76 -29.41 0.94
CA VAL A 381 14.12 -28.26 0.10
C VAL A 381 15.63 -28.02 0.10
N ASN A 382 16.30 -28.17 1.25
CA ASN A 382 17.75 -28.06 1.34
C ASN A 382 18.47 -29.22 0.62
N ALA A 383 17.92 -30.43 0.66
CA ALA A 383 18.41 -31.55 -0.14
C ALA A 383 18.26 -31.29 -1.65
N LEU A 384 17.16 -30.65 -2.07
CA LEU A 384 16.96 -30.23 -3.47
C LEU A 384 17.91 -29.09 -3.87
N LYS A 385 18.10 -28.08 -3.01
CA LYS A 385 19.05 -26.97 -3.24
C LYS A 385 20.49 -27.50 -3.34
N GLN A 386 20.90 -28.46 -2.52
CA GLN A 386 22.21 -29.11 -2.61
C GLN A 386 22.39 -29.98 -3.86
N GLY A 387 21.30 -30.48 -4.46
CA GLY A 387 21.33 -31.18 -5.74
C GLY A 387 21.55 -30.26 -6.96
N ILE A 388 21.34 -28.95 -6.82
CA ILE A 388 21.42 -27.97 -7.93
C ILE A 388 22.71 -27.14 -7.89
N VAL A 389 23.42 -27.05 -6.75
CA VAL A 389 24.63 -26.23 -6.58
C VAL A 389 25.92 -26.89 -7.12
N GLY A 390 25.78 -27.88 -8.02
CA GLY A 390 26.92 -28.61 -8.60
C GLY A 390 27.74 -27.85 -9.65
N GLU A 391 27.20 -26.84 -10.34
CA GLU A 391 27.93 -26.16 -11.42
C GLU A 391 27.44 -24.72 -11.60
N ASN A 392 28.23 -23.75 -11.10
CA ASN A 392 28.55 -22.45 -11.72
C ASN A 392 28.91 -21.45 -10.63
N ASP A 393 30.15 -21.57 -10.16
CA ASP A 393 30.85 -20.44 -9.60
C ASP A 393 31.74 -19.84 -10.71
N MET A 394 31.83 -18.51 -10.74
CA MET A 394 32.73 -17.64 -11.52
C MET A 394 32.10 -16.64 -12.52
N THR A 395 32.48 -15.39 -12.29
CA THR A 395 32.46 -14.16 -13.11
C THR A 395 31.30 -13.21 -12.80
N GLY A 396 31.49 -11.94 -12.42
CA GLY A 396 32.66 -11.09 -12.24
C GLY A 396 32.19 -9.64 -12.13
N ALA A 397 33.13 -8.75 -11.79
CA ALA A 397 33.04 -7.28 -11.87
C ALA A 397 32.29 -6.54 -10.75
N VAL A 398 33.13 -5.93 -9.92
CA VAL A 398 32.85 -4.85 -8.98
C VAL A 398 32.49 -3.59 -9.76
N ASP A 399 31.24 -3.13 -9.66
CA ASP A 399 30.89 -1.75 -10.02
C ASP A 399 30.43 -0.99 -8.77
N ASN A 400 31.34 -0.15 -8.29
CA ASN A 400 31.11 0.87 -7.28
C ASN A 400 30.25 2.00 -7.87
N HIS A 401 28.95 1.77 -7.96
CA HIS A 401 27.99 2.87 -8.06
C HIS A 401 27.18 2.92 -6.77
N LEU A 402 27.14 4.11 -6.18
CA LEU A 402 26.45 4.44 -4.93
C LEU A 402 25.17 3.62 -4.77
N LYS A 403 25.12 2.76 -3.74
CA LYS A 403 23.88 2.18 -3.21
C LYS A 403 23.02 3.31 -2.66
N LEU A 404 22.35 4.02 -3.56
CA LEU A 404 21.08 4.64 -3.27
C LEU A 404 20.18 3.47 -2.87
N GLY A 405 19.86 3.37 -1.58
CA GLY A 405 19.02 2.31 -1.04
C GLY A 405 17.69 2.29 -1.77
N LEU A 406 17.59 1.44 -2.80
CA LEU A 406 16.32 1.01 -3.33
C LEU A 406 15.60 0.36 -2.15
N ILE A 407 14.55 1.03 -1.70
CA ILE A 407 13.49 0.44 -0.90
C ILE A 407 12.87 -0.63 -1.79
N GLN A 408 13.48 -1.81 -1.85
CA GLN A 408 12.83 -3.02 -2.34
C GLN A 408 11.89 -3.48 -1.23
N PRO A 409 10.63 -3.79 -1.53
CA PRO A 409 9.65 -4.23 -0.55
C PRO A 409 10.00 -5.68 -0.18
N HIS A 410 10.98 -5.86 0.71
CA HIS A 410 11.30 -7.18 1.21
C HIS A 410 10.27 -7.56 2.26
N GLY A 411 9.54 -8.64 1.99
CA GLY A 411 9.00 -9.44 3.09
C GLY A 411 10.17 -9.78 4.01
N SER A 412 10.00 -9.53 5.31
CA SER A 412 11.00 -9.93 6.31
C SER A 412 10.53 -11.24 6.91
N PHE A 413 11.43 -12.20 7.09
CA PHE A 413 11.14 -13.36 7.93
C PHE A 413 10.83 -12.87 9.35
N ALA A 414 10.17 -13.69 10.18
CA ALA A 414 9.95 -13.36 11.58
C ALA A 414 11.25 -13.11 12.37
N THR A 415 12.39 -13.52 11.82
CA THR A 415 13.76 -13.29 12.31
C THR A 415 14.36 -11.95 11.88
N GLY A 416 13.69 -11.17 11.03
CA GLY A 416 14.16 -9.88 10.51
C GLY A 416 15.09 -9.99 9.29
N GLU A 417 15.34 -11.20 8.77
CA GLU A 417 16.14 -11.40 7.56
C GLU A 417 15.30 -11.15 6.30
N ALA A 418 15.95 -10.61 5.27
CA ALA A 418 15.33 -10.35 3.98
C ALA A 418 14.90 -11.67 3.32
N VAL A 419 13.61 -11.80 2.97
CA VAL A 419 13.10 -12.98 2.27
C VAL A 419 13.60 -12.99 0.83
N SER A 420 14.09 -14.14 0.38
CA SER A 420 14.54 -14.33 -1.01
C SER A 420 13.38 -14.17 -1.99
N GLU A 421 13.65 -13.66 -3.21
CA GLU A 421 12.63 -13.54 -4.26
C GLU A 421 11.95 -14.88 -4.59
N TRP A 422 12.66 -16.00 -4.43
CA TRP A 422 12.12 -17.35 -4.64
C TRP A 422 11.17 -17.82 -3.54
N GLU A 423 11.23 -17.19 -2.36
CA GLU A 423 10.50 -17.61 -1.14
C GLU A 423 9.33 -16.66 -0.83
N TYR A 424 9.14 -15.57 -1.59
CA TYR A 424 8.07 -14.57 -1.36
C TYR A 424 6.65 -15.14 -1.39
N LEU A 425 6.41 -16.19 -2.18
CA LEU A 425 5.08 -16.76 -2.39
C LEU A 425 4.86 -18.08 -1.67
N ASP A 426 5.78 -18.54 -0.82
CA ASP A 426 5.68 -19.84 -0.16
C ASP A 426 4.42 -19.98 0.68
N LEU A 427 4.07 -18.94 1.42
CA LEU A 427 2.84 -18.91 2.21
C LEU A 427 1.57 -18.89 1.33
N PHE A 428 1.63 -18.23 0.17
CA PHE A 428 0.55 -18.25 -0.81
C PHE A 428 0.36 -19.66 -1.36
N TRP A 429 1.45 -20.35 -1.74
CA TRP A 429 1.39 -21.71 -2.25
C TRP A 429 0.91 -22.72 -1.20
N LYS A 430 1.30 -22.57 0.07
CA LYS A 430 0.74 -23.37 1.17
C LYS A 430 -0.78 -23.21 1.27
N ARG A 431 -1.28 -21.97 1.20
CA ARG A 431 -2.72 -21.68 1.22
C ARG A 431 -3.44 -22.26 0.00
N TYR A 432 -2.88 -22.10 -1.19
CA TYR A 432 -3.40 -22.65 -2.44
C TYR A 432 -3.48 -24.18 -2.40
N ASN A 433 -2.39 -24.86 -2.01
CA ASN A 433 -2.32 -26.32 -1.95
C ASN A 433 -3.33 -26.89 -0.94
N LYS A 434 -3.57 -26.20 0.17
CA LYS A 434 -4.58 -26.63 1.14
C LYS A 434 -6.00 -26.58 0.55
N ALA A 435 -6.35 -25.46 -0.09
CA ALA A 435 -7.63 -25.34 -0.78
C ALA A 435 -7.79 -26.40 -1.89
N LEU A 436 -6.71 -26.71 -2.61
CA LEU A 436 -6.68 -27.78 -3.62
C LEU A 436 -6.93 -29.17 -3.01
N LEU A 437 -6.28 -29.49 -1.90
CA LEU A 437 -6.49 -30.75 -1.17
C LEU A 437 -7.94 -30.88 -0.68
N ASP A 438 -8.51 -29.81 -0.15
CA ASP A 438 -9.89 -29.80 0.32
C ASP A 438 -10.88 -29.96 -0.85
N ALA A 439 -10.61 -29.31 -1.99
CA ALA A 439 -11.39 -29.51 -3.21
C ALA A 439 -11.34 -30.97 -3.71
N MET A 440 -10.16 -31.60 -3.72
CA MET A 440 -10.01 -33.01 -4.08
C MET A 440 -10.74 -33.94 -3.11
N ALA A 441 -10.69 -33.66 -1.80
CA ALA A 441 -11.42 -34.42 -0.78
C ALA A 441 -12.94 -34.34 -0.99
N ILE A 442 -13.47 -33.13 -1.25
CA ILE A 442 -14.90 -32.93 -1.57
C ILE A 442 -15.29 -33.68 -2.85
N GLN A 443 -14.44 -33.65 -3.88
CA GLN A 443 -14.70 -34.35 -5.14
C GLN A 443 -14.77 -35.88 -4.95
N ASN A 444 -13.86 -36.45 -4.15
CA ASN A 444 -13.88 -37.88 -3.84
C ASN A 444 -15.11 -38.27 -3.00
N GLU A 445 -15.47 -37.46 -2.01
CA GLU A 445 -16.66 -37.72 -1.19
C GLU A 445 -17.95 -37.64 -2.03
N LYS A 446 -18.04 -36.65 -2.92
CA LYS A 446 -19.14 -36.55 -3.90
C LYS A 446 -19.23 -37.81 -4.75
N ALA A 447 -18.10 -38.28 -5.30
CA ALA A 447 -18.08 -39.50 -6.10
C ALA A 447 -18.54 -40.73 -5.30
N ARG A 448 -18.12 -40.85 -4.04
CA ARG A 448 -18.58 -41.93 -3.13
C ARG A 448 -20.08 -41.88 -2.90
N VAL A 449 -20.61 -40.71 -2.57
CA VAL A 449 -22.05 -40.50 -2.32
C VAL A 449 -22.87 -40.73 -3.59
N GLU A 450 -22.35 -40.40 -4.78
CA GLU A 450 -23.00 -40.70 -6.05
C GLU A 450 -23.06 -42.20 -6.35
N VAL A 451 -22.07 -42.98 -5.92
CA VAL A 451 -22.11 -44.45 -6.01
C VAL A 451 -23.14 -45.00 -5.03
N GLU A 452 -23.11 -44.58 -3.77
CA GLU A 452 -24.07 -45.01 -2.74
C GLU A 452 -25.51 -44.66 -3.13
N ASN A 453 -25.76 -43.47 -3.67
CA ASN A 453 -27.08 -43.07 -4.15
C ASN A 453 -27.53 -43.95 -5.33
N ARG A 454 -26.62 -44.31 -6.26
CA ARG A 454 -26.93 -45.26 -7.34
C ARG A 454 -27.28 -46.64 -6.79
N GLU A 455 -26.56 -47.13 -5.78
CA GLU A 455 -26.86 -48.41 -5.11
C GLU A 455 -28.21 -48.37 -4.39
N LEU A 456 -28.49 -47.31 -3.62
CA LEU A 456 -29.77 -47.12 -2.94
C LEU A 456 -30.94 -47.05 -3.92
N GLN A 457 -30.78 -46.34 -5.05
CA GLN A 457 -31.77 -46.31 -6.12
C GLN A 457 -31.98 -47.70 -6.73
N ALA A 458 -30.91 -48.48 -6.91
CA ALA A 458 -31.01 -49.85 -7.40
C ALA A 458 -31.75 -50.77 -6.41
N VAL A 459 -31.43 -50.70 -5.11
CA VAL A 459 -32.11 -51.45 -4.05
C VAL A 459 -33.58 -51.04 -3.93
N LEU A 460 -33.88 -49.75 -3.98
CA LEU A 460 -35.25 -49.25 -3.96
C LEU A 460 -36.03 -49.73 -5.19
N LYS A 461 -35.42 -49.69 -6.38
CA LYS A 461 -36.00 -50.24 -7.59
C LYS A 461 -36.30 -51.74 -7.42
N GLN A 462 -35.33 -52.52 -6.94
CA GLN A 462 -35.52 -53.95 -6.67
C GLN A 462 -36.64 -54.22 -5.65
N TYR A 463 -36.77 -53.38 -4.61
CA TYR A 463 -37.85 -53.49 -3.62
C TYR A 463 -39.22 -53.18 -4.22
N LEU A 464 -39.33 -52.12 -5.03
CA LEU A 464 -40.56 -51.77 -5.74
C LEU A 464 -40.95 -52.86 -6.73
N ASP A 465 -39.99 -53.37 -7.49
CA ASP A 465 -40.13 -54.51 -8.40
C ASP A 465 -40.51 -55.80 -7.63
N GLY A 466 -40.08 -55.97 -6.38
CA GLY A 466 -40.48 -57.09 -5.53
C GLY A 466 -41.92 -57.02 -5.00
N ILE A 467 -42.53 -55.82 -4.99
CA ILE A 467 -43.91 -55.60 -4.51
C ILE A 467 -44.90 -55.47 -5.67
N SER A 468 -44.46 -54.91 -6.81
CA SER A 468 -45.31 -54.72 -7.99
C SER A 468 -45.11 -55.87 -8.99
N VAL A 469 -46.16 -56.20 -9.74
CA VAL A 469 -46.08 -57.22 -10.80
C VAL A 469 -45.92 -56.50 -12.13
N ASN A 470 -44.66 -56.28 -12.55
CA ASN A 470 -44.30 -55.64 -13.82
C ASN A 470 -43.69 -56.64 -14.81
N GLU A 471 -43.72 -56.34 -16.12
CA GLU A 471 -43.19 -57.20 -17.19
C GLU A 471 -41.68 -57.52 -17.03
N GLN A 472 -40.90 -56.57 -16.52
CA GLN A 472 -39.47 -56.77 -16.21
C GLN A 472 -39.24 -57.73 -15.03
N VAL A 473 -40.18 -57.79 -14.08
CA VAL A 473 -40.14 -58.68 -12.92
C VAL A 473 -40.53 -60.10 -13.32
N MET A 474 -41.44 -60.23 -14.28
CA MET A 474 -41.88 -61.54 -14.81
C MET A 474 -40.88 -62.16 -15.80
N SER A 475 -40.01 -61.34 -16.41
CA SER A 475 -38.95 -61.81 -17.32
C SER A 475 -37.61 -62.11 -16.62
N SER A 476 -37.44 -61.66 -15.37
CA SER A 476 -36.27 -61.94 -14.53
C SER A 476 -36.57 -63.02 -13.48
N ILE A 477 -35.54 -63.60 -12.85
CA ILE A 477 -35.71 -64.64 -11.82
C ILE A 477 -36.46 -64.03 -10.63
N ASN A 478 -37.69 -64.51 -10.38
CA ASN A 478 -38.60 -63.92 -9.43
C ASN A 478 -39.34 -64.98 -8.58
N PRO A 479 -39.77 -64.64 -7.34
CA PRO A 479 -40.50 -65.56 -6.48
C PRO A 479 -41.95 -65.83 -6.91
N LEU A 480 -42.48 -65.06 -7.88
CA LEU A 480 -43.87 -65.16 -8.35
C LEU A 480 -44.07 -66.31 -9.36
N LEU A 481 -43.05 -66.72 -10.10
CA LEU A 481 -43.11 -67.81 -11.08
C LEU A 481 -41.83 -68.65 -11.08
N VAL A 482 -41.81 -69.71 -10.27
CA VAL A 482 -40.61 -70.56 -10.11
C VAL A 482 -40.60 -71.69 -11.16
N VAL A 483 -39.69 -71.59 -12.12
CA VAL A 483 -39.44 -72.63 -13.12
C VAL A 483 -38.16 -73.38 -12.78
N ASN A 484 -38.22 -74.71 -12.72
CA ASN A 484 -37.08 -75.61 -12.44
C ASN A 484 -36.36 -75.39 -11.08
N GLY A 485 -37.11 -75.04 -10.02
CA GLY A 485 -36.57 -74.98 -8.66
C GLY A 485 -35.52 -73.90 -8.40
N ARG A 486 -35.35 -72.95 -9.33
CA ARG A 486 -34.40 -71.83 -9.21
C ARG A 486 -34.99 -70.71 -8.35
N LEU A 487 -35.09 -70.94 -7.05
CA LEU A 487 -35.39 -69.89 -6.08
C LEU A 487 -34.28 -69.84 -5.04
N THR A 488 -33.31 -68.93 -5.21
CA THR A 488 -32.25 -68.70 -4.23
C THR A 488 -32.74 -67.76 -3.13
N LEU A 489 -33.62 -68.24 -2.26
CA LEU A 489 -33.90 -67.55 -1.00
C LEU A 489 -32.71 -67.78 -0.06
N ASN A 490 -31.99 -66.71 0.28
CA ASN A 490 -30.89 -66.68 1.26
C ASN A 490 -29.75 -67.70 1.01
N GLN A 491 -28.90 -67.46 0.01
CA GLN A 491 -27.52 -67.98 0.08
C GLN A 491 -26.63 -66.89 0.67
N SER A 492 -26.12 -67.12 1.88
CA SER A 492 -24.92 -66.45 2.37
C SER A 492 -23.79 -66.78 1.39
N ASN A 493 -23.36 -65.81 0.58
CA ASN A 493 -22.11 -65.91 -0.17
C ASN A 493 -20.93 -65.85 0.82
N THR A 494 -20.70 -66.96 1.53
CA THR A 494 -19.37 -67.33 2.01
C THR A 494 -18.90 -68.45 1.10
N PRO A 495 -18.05 -68.18 0.11
CA PRO A 495 -17.32 -69.27 -0.52
C PRO A 495 -16.37 -69.83 0.53
N ALA A 496 -16.67 -71.04 1.02
CA ALA A 496 -15.68 -71.90 1.67
C ALA A 496 -14.73 -72.42 0.59
N THR A 497 -13.89 -71.52 0.07
CA THR A 497 -12.67 -71.91 -0.62
C THR A 497 -11.59 -71.90 0.44
N ILE A 498 -11.17 -73.09 0.87
CA ILE A 498 -9.88 -73.26 1.53
C ILE A 498 -8.83 -73.02 0.43
N GLU A 499 -8.59 -71.76 0.11
CA GLU A 499 -7.34 -71.33 -0.49
C GLU A 499 -6.40 -71.00 0.67
N LEU A 500 -5.35 -71.79 0.79
CA LEU A 500 -4.17 -71.47 1.59
C LEU A 500 -3.53 -70.21 1.00
N THR A 501 -4.09 -69.05 1.31
CA THR A 501 -3.41 -67.77 1.09
C THR A 501 -2.38 -67.65 2.19
N HIS A 502 -1.12 -67.82 1.79
CA HIS A 502 0.02 -67.50 2.63
C HIS A 502 -0.10 -66.02 3.02
N THR A 503 -0.24 -65.72 4.31
CA THR A 503 -0.17 -64.34 4.79
C THR A 503 1.21 -63.78 4.50
N ILE A 504 1.31 -62.91 3.49
CA ILE A 504 2.46 -62.02 3.31
C ILE A 504 2.15 -60.79 4.14
N VAL A 505 2.84 -60.67 5.27
CA VAL A 505 2.84 -59.46 6.09
C VAL A 505 3.88 -58.52 5.47
N ASP A 506 3.43 -57.37 5.00
CA ASP A 506 4.31 -56.31 4.55
C ASP A 506 5.20 -55.84 5.72
N ALA A 507 6.52 -55.74 5.50
CA ALA A 507 7.51 -55.53 6.55
C ALA A 507 7.27 -54.24 7.34
N ASN A 508 6.66 -53.23 6.71
CA ASN A 508 6.32 -51.96 7.35
C ASN A 508 5.19 -52.06 8.38
N HIS A 509 4.33 -53.09 8.32
CA HIS A 509 3.21 -53.25 9.25
C HIS A 509 3.57 -54.06 10.53
N MET A 510 4.74 -54.72 10.55
CA MET A 510 5.23 -55.45 11.72
C MET A 510 5.89 -54.56 12.77
N VAL A 511 6.46 -53.42 12.37
CA VAL A 511 7.18 -52.50 13.28
C VAL A 511 6.20 -51.72 14.17
N SER A 512 5.00 -51.41 13.68
CA SER A 512 4.01 -50.57 14.39
C SER A 512 3.25 -51.29 15.51
N THR A 513 3.29 -52.63 15.58
CA THR A 513 2.49 -53.40 16.55
C THR A 513 3.27 -53.93 17.75
N ASN A 514 4.58 -53.67 17.83
CA ASN A 514 5.46 -53.94 18.99
C ASN A 514 5.32 -55.35 19.61
N ARG A 515 4.91 -56.36 18.81
CA ARG A 515 4.80 -57.77 19.22
C ARG A 515 6.03 -58.53 18.76
N VAL A 516 7.17 -58.27 19.39
CA VAL A 516 8.32 -59.19 19.37
C VAL A 516 8.40 -59.83 20.75
N SER A 517 7.70 -60.95 20.93
CA SER A 517 7.98 -61.87 22.03
C SER A 517 9.13 -62.78 21.62
N GLY A 518 10.26 -62.65 22.31
CA GLY A 518 11.37 -63.57 22.16
C GLY A 518 11.04 -64.99 22.63
N ARG A 519 11.66 -65.98 21.96
CA ARG A 519 12.27 -67.16 22.61
C ARG A 519 13.06 -67.98 21.58
N HIS A 520 14.36 -68.07 21.86
CA HIS A 520 15.30 -69.17 21.68
C HIS A 520 15.00 -70.29 20.67
N ALA A 521 15.95 -70.48 19.76
CA ALA A 521 16.86 -71.64 19.81
C ALA A 521 18.28 -71.15 19.53
#